data_AF-A0A7J2JSB9-F1
#
_entry.id   AF-A0A7J2JSB9-F1
#
_cell.length_a   1.000
_cell.length_b   1.000
_cell.length_c   1.000
_cell.angle_alpha   90.00
_cell.angle_beta   90.00
_cell.angle_gamma   90.00
#
_symmetry.space_group_name_H-M   'P 1'
#
loop_
_entity.id
_entity.type
_entity.pdbx_description
1 polymer ?
#
loop_
_entity_poly.entity_id
_entity_poly.type
_entity_poly.pdbx_seq_one_letter_code
_entity_poly.pdbx_strand_id
1 'polypeptide(L)'
;MSSEPDEGYEEIERRLERMMEEEYARRVKRFKDEEYYKVRQLVFDTRTIKALIKLFNKGVIRDITWIVSAGKEAVVMAGTGPEGDVAVKVYKIATANFRKYLD
;
A
#
# COMPACT_ATOMS: atom_id res chain seq x y z
N MET A 1 -18.13 17.40 -7.44
CA MET A 1 -17.35 18.26 -6.54
C MET A 1 -16.14 17.47 -6.10
N SER A 2 -15.02 17.75 -6.74
CA SER A 2 -13.71 17.21 -6.39
C SER A 2 -13.36 17.79 -5.03
N SER A 3 -13.52 16.99 -3.97
CA SER A 3 -12.99 17.34 -2.66
C SER A 3 -11.47 17.29 -2.79
N GLU A 4 -10.78 18.36 -2.41
CA GLU A 4 -9.34 18.31 -2.18
C GLU A 4 -9.05 17.11 -1.26
N PRO A 5 -8.00 16.32 -1.55
CA PRO A 5 -7.61 15.24 -0.64
C PRO A 5 -7.32 15.84 0.74
N ASP A 6 -7.81 15.20 1.80
CA ASP A 6 -7.40 15.53 3.18
C ASP A 6 -5.86 15.59 3.25
N GLU A 7 -5.26 16.54 3.97
CA GLU A 7 -3.79 16.68 4.07
C GLU A 7 -3.10 15.36 4.45
N GLY A 8 -3.74 14.56 5.31
CA GLY A 8 -3.27 13.23 5.68
C GLY A 8 -3.30 12.20 4.55
N TYR A 9 -4.18 12.35 3.55
CA TYR A 9 -4.23 11.49 2.37
C TYR A 9 -2.97 11.66 1.53
N GLU A 10 -2.62 12.90 1.18
CA GLU A 10 -1.43 13.18 0.37
C GLU A 10 -0.13 12.79 1.09
N GLU A 11 -0.05 13.01 2.41
CA GLU A 11 1.13 12.63 3.17
C GLU A 11 1.35 11.12 3.17
N ILE A 12 0.29 10.35 3.44
CA ILE A 12 0.36 8.89 3.44
C ILE A 12 0.67 8.36 2.03
N GLU A 13 0.05 8.91 1.00
CA GLU A 13 0.32 8.54 -0.39
C GLU A 13 1.78 8.81 -0.77
N ARG A 14 2.28 10.03 -0.56
CA ARG A 14 3.69 10.39 -0.81
C ARG A 14 4.67 9.48 -0.07
N ARG A 15 4.33 9.09 1.16
CA ARG A 15 5.17 8.18 1.95
C ARG A 15 5.21 6.77 1.39
N LEU A 16 4.04 6.23 1.05
CA LEU A 16 3.93 4.92 0.40
C LEU A 16 4.67 4.93 -0.95
N GLU A 17 4.61 6.03 -1.71
CA GLU A 17 5.31 6.14 -2.99
C GLU A 17 6.82 6.04 -2.82
N ARG A 18 7.40 6.80 -1.90
CA ARG A 18 8.83 6.73 -1.59
C ARG A 18 9.26 5.32 -1.19
N MET A 19 8.50 4.68 -0.31
CA MET A 19 8.79 3.29 0.11
C MET A 19 8.78 2.31 -1.07
N MET A 20 7.84 2.48 -1.99
CA MET A 20 7.73 1.66 -3.19
C MET A 20 8.92 1.90 -4.13
N GLU A 21 9.31 3.14 -4.35
CA GLU A 21 10.48 3.49 -5.16
C GLU A 21 11.78 2.92 -4.58
N GLU A 22 11.97 3.00 -3.26
CA GLU A 22 13.11 2.40 -2.57
C GLU A 22 13.14 0.87 -2.70
N GLU A 23 11.97 0.22 -2.61
CA GLU A 23 11.87 -1.22 -2.80
C GLU A 23 12.11 -1.62 -4.27
N TYR A 24 11.62 -0.83 -5.22
CA TYR A 24 11.91 -1.01 -6.64
C TYR A 24 13.41 -0.92 -6.90
N ALA A 25 14.06 0.16 -6.45
CA ALA A 25 15.51 0.34 -6.59
C ALA A 25 16.31 -0.83 -5.99
N ARG A 26 15.87 -1.37 -4.84
CA ARG A 26 16.46 -2.56 -4.21
C ARG A 26 16.27 -3.83 -5.05
N ARG A 27 15.07 -4.01 -5.64
CA ARG A 27 14.69 -5.23 -6.38
C ARG A 27 15.03 -5.24 -7.87
N VAL A 28 15.34 -4.10 -8.49
CA VAL A 28 15.81 -4.03 -9.89
C VAL A 28 17.05 -4.92 -10.12
N LYS A 29 17.84 -5.20 -9.08
CA LYS A 29 18.95 -6.17 -9.16
C LYS A 29 18.51 -7.66 -9.16
N ARG A 30 17.22 -7.98 -8.93
CA ARG A 30 16.73 -9.36 -8.72
C ARG A 30 15.33 -9.72 -9.30
N PHE A 31 14.42 -8.81 -9.68
CA PHE A 31 13.02 -9.15 -10.03
C PHE A 31 12.34 -8.32 -11.15
N LYS A 32 11.26 -8.89 -11.73
CA LYS A 32 10.44 -8.41 -12.87
C LYS A 32 9.49 -7.25 -12.51
N ASP A 33 9.32 -6.29 -13.42
CA ASP A 33 8.42 -5.11 -13.33
C ASP A 33 6.96 -5.44 -12.94
N GLU A 34 6.46 -6.62 -13.31
CA GLU A 34 5.08 -7.03 -13.00
C GLU A 34 4.79 -7.14 -11.49
N GLU A 35 5.74 -7.63 -10.70
CA GLU A 35 5.53 -7.81 -9.26
C GLU A 35 5.41 -6.46 -8.57
N TYR A 36 6.30 -5.53 -8.95
CA TYR A 36 6.26 -4.15 -8.47
C TYR A 36 4.93 -3.47 -8.80
N TYR A 37 4.45 -3.60 -10.04
CA TYR A 37 3.19 -3.01 -10.47
C TYR A 37 1.99 -3.56 -9.67
N LYS A 38 1.96 -4.87 -9.40
CA LYS A 38 0.90 -5.50 -8.59
C LYS A 38 0.91 -5.04 -7.13
N VAL A 39 2.09 -4.79 -6.56
CA VAL A 39 2.21 -4.25 -5.20
C VAL A 39 1.70 -2.80 -5.17
N ARG A 40 2.07 -1.97 -6.16
CA ARG A 40 1.59 -0.58 -6.26
C ARG A 40 0.06 -0.55 -6.37
N GLN A 41 -0.52 -1.33 -7.28
CA GLN A 41 -1.96 -1.38 -7.45
C GLN A 41 -2.71 -1.78 -6.17
N LEU A 42 -2.12 -2.67 -5.35
CA LEU A 42 -2.71 -3.06 -4.08
C LEU A 42 -2.65 -1.94 -3.03
N VAL A 43 -1.48 -1.32 -2.87
CA VAL A 43 -1.25 -0.36 -1.79
C VAL A 43 -1.93 0.99 -2.08
N PHE A 44 -2.00 1.39 -3.36
CA PHE A 44 -2.58 2.66 -3.80
C PHE A 44 -4.04 2.57 -4.24
N ASP A 45 -4.73 1.46 -4.01
CA ASP A 45 -6.17 1.46 -4.24
C ASP A 45 -6.86 2.40 -3.23
N THR A 46 -7.85 3.16 -3.71
CA THR A 46 -8.52 4.19 -2.91
C THR A 46 -9.10 3.66 -1.59
N ARG A 47 -9.56 2.40 -1.55
CA ARG A 47 -10.13 1.81 -0.32
C ARG A 47 -9.02 1.48 0.69
N THR A 48 -7.89 0.95 0.22
CA THR A 48 -6.72 0.70 1.07
C THR A 48 -6.16 2.01 1.63
N ILE A 49 -5.97 3.04 0.82
CA ILE A 49 -5.47 4.35 1.31
C ILE A 49 -6.42 4.92 2.38
N LYS A 50 -7.74 4.91 2.13
CA LYS A 50 -8.73 5.35 3.13
C LYS A 50 -8.69 4.54 4.42
N ALA A 51 -8.47 3.23 4.34
CA ALA A 51 -8.32 2.39 5.51
C ALA A 51 -7.04 2.75 6.29
N LEU A 52 -5.92 2.98 5.60
CA LEU A 52 -4.68 3.42 6.21
C LEU A 52 -4.84 4.78 6.91
N ILE A 53 -5.40 5.79 6.24
CA ILE A 53 -5.69 7.10 6.85
C ILE A 53 -6.52 6.95 8.11
N LYS A 54 -7.55 6.10 8.09
CA LYS A 54 -8.37 5.85 9.28
C LYS A 54 -7.56 5.24 10.43
N LEU A 55 -6.58 4.38 10.15
CA LEU A 55 -5.70 3.80 11.16
C LEU A 55 -4.69 4.81 11.70
N PHE A 56 -4.15 5.69 10.84
CA PHE A 56 -3.31 6.81 11.23
C PHE A 56 -4.05 7.82 12.11
N ASN A 57 -5.24 8.26 11.69
CA ASN A 57 -6.07 9.20 12.45
C ASN A 57 -6.51 8.65 13.80
N LYS A 58 -6.63 7.32 13.92
CA LYS A 58 -6.92 6.64 15.20
C LYS A 58 -5.68 6.43 16.07
N GLY A 59 -4.49 6.76 15.57
CA GLY A 59 -3.22 6.52 16.25
C GLY A 59 -2.83 5.05 16.37
N VAL A 60 -3.49 4.14 15.63
CA VAL A 60 -3.17 2.70 15.66
C VAL A 60 -1.83 2.45 14.95
N ILE A 61 -1.63 3.16 13.85
CA ILE A 61 -0.36 3.23 13.12
C ILE A 61 0.10 4.68 13.25
N ARG A 62 1.33 4.88 13.73
CA ARG A 62 2.00 6.18 13.74
C ARG A 62 2.89 6.35 12.52
N ASP A 63 3.43 5.25 12.02
CA ASP A 63 4.33 5.29 10.89
C ASP A 63 4.35 4.01 10.06
N ILE A 64 4.74 4.12 8.79
CA ILE A 64 5.08 3.00 7.89
C ILE A 64 6.48 3.28 7.30
N THR A 65 7.38 2.29 7.34
CA THR A 65 8.82 2.50 7.14
C THR A 65 9.38 1.79 5.91
N TRP A 66 9.18 0.48 5.76
CA TRP A 66 9.63 -0.28 4.57
C TRP A 66 8.74 -1.49 4.28
N ILE A 67 8.84 -2.02 3.06
CA ILE A 67 8.19 -3.27 2.69
C ILE A 67 9.01 -4.44 3.26
N VAL A 68 8.36 -5.29 4.05
CA VAL A 68 8.96 -6.51 4.59
C VAL A 68 8.84 -7.65 3.59
N SER A 69 7.68 -7.79 2.97
CA SER A 69 7.42 -8.87 2.00
C SER A 69 6.31 -8.50 1.03
N ALA A 70 6.47 -8.91 -0.23
CA ALA A 70 5.46 -8.84 -1.26
C ALA A 70 5.17 -10.25 -1.76
N GLY A 71 3.89 -10.64 -1.78
CA GLY A 71 3.47 -11.96 -2.20
C GLY A 71 2.30 -11.92 -3.17
N LYS A 72 1.86 -13.12 -3.57
CA LYS A 72 0.74 -13.28 -4.51
C LYS A 72 -0.55 -12.66 -3.98
N GLU A 73 -0.84 -12.84 -2.70
CA GLU A 73 -2.13 -12.48 -2.09
C GLU A 73 -2.05 -11.28 -1.14
N ALA A 74 -0.86 -10.86 -0.73
CA ALA A 74 -0.71 -9.79 0.26
C ALA A 74 0.65 -9.11 0.19
N VAL A 75 0.72 -7.92 0.78
CA VAL A 75 1.94 -7.15 1.03
C VAL A 75 2.03 -6.89 2.53
N VAL A 76 3.22 -7.04 3.10
CA VAL A 76 3.50 -6.75 4.51
C VAL A 76 4.48 -5.59 4.56
N MET A 77 4.13 -4.55 5.30
CA MET A 77 4.95 -3.38 5.56
C MET A 77 5.29 -3.29 7.04
N ALA A 78 6.50 -2.87 7.35
CA ALA A 78 6.90 -2.49 8.70
C ALA A 78 6.35 -1.09 8.99
N GLY A 79 5.98 -0.87 10.24
CA GLY A 79 5.53 0.41 10.75
C GLY A 79 5.72 0.52 12.25
N THR A 80 5.30 1.64 12.81
CA THR A 80 5.30 1.86 14.26
C THR A 80 3.88 2.19 14.72
N GLY A 81 3.54 1.76 15.93
CA GLY A 81 2.30 2.08 16.62
C GLY A 81 2.57 2.65 18.01
N PRO A 82 1.53 2.73 18.86
CA PRO A 82 1.67 3.24 20.22
C PRO A 82 2.64 2.47 21.11
N GLU A 83 2.70 1.16 20.93
CA GLU A 83 3.40 0.21 21.81
C GLU A 83 4.71 -0.31 21.22
N GLY A 84 5.09 0.13 20.02
CA GLY A 84 6.31 -0.31 19.33
C GLY A 84 6.06 -0.67 17.87
N ASP A 85 6.83 -1.62 17.35
CA ASP A 85 6.78 -2.00 15.94
C ASP A 85 5.50 -2.77 15.60
N VAL A 86 4.93 -2.47 14.42
CA VAL A 86 3.72 -3.13 13.90
C VAL A 86 3.97 -3.65 12.49
N ALA A 87 3.31 -4.76 12.16
CA ALA A 87 3.26 -5.28 10.80
C ALA A 87 1.91 -4.92 10.15
N VAL A 88 1.95 -4.14 9.08
CA VAL A 88 0.77 -3.76 8.30
C VAL A 88 0.64 -4.72 7.12
N LYS A 89 -0.29 -5.67 7.22
CA LYS A 89 -0.54 -6.65 6.16
C LYS A 89 -1.78 -6.27 5.35
N VAL A 90 -1.56 -5.88 4.10
CA VAL A 90 -2.60 -5.53 3.13
C VAL A 90 -2.87 -6.73 2.24
N TYR A 91 -4.11 -7.23 2.24
CA TYR A 91 -4.53 -8.35 1.39
C TYR A 91 -5.10 -7.84 0.08
N LYS A 92 -4.76 -8.52 -1.03
CA LYS A 92 -5.35 -8.27 -2.33
C LYS A 92 -6.83 -8.60 -2.30
N ILE A 93 -7.64 -7.57 -2.49
CA ILE A 93 -9.05 -7.77 -2.79
C ILE A 93 -9.10 -8.18 -4.25
N ALA A 94 -9.31 -9.46 -4.51
CA ALA A 94 -9.57 -9.96 -5.84
C ALA A 94 -10.91 -9.37 -6.33
N THR A 95 -10.89 -8.17 -6.91
CA THR A 95 -11.91 -7.80 -7.87
C THR A 95 -11.58 -8.61 -9.12
N ALA A 96 -12.11 -9.83 -9.17
CA ALA A 96 -12.32 -10.48 -10.45
C ALA A 96 -13.15 -9.50 -11.28
N ASN A 97 -12.50 -8.76 -12.18
CA ASN A 97 -13.20 -8.14 -13.29
C ASN A 97 -13.67 -9.29 -14.18
N PHE A 98 -14.71 -10.02 -13.76
CA PHE A 98 -15.60 -10.69 -14.69
C PHE A 98 -16.38 -9.58 -15.42
N ARG A 99 -15.69 -8.82 -16.27
CA ARG A 99 -16.33 -8.05 -17.33
C ARG A 99 -16.01 -8.76 -18.63
N LYS A 100 -16.99 -9.59 -19.00
CA LYS A 100 -17.36 -9.95 -20.37
C LYS A 100 -16.29 -10.64 -21.22
N TYR A 101 -16.22 -11.97 -21.09
CA TYR A 101 -16.18 -12.85 -22.27
C TYR A 101 -17.63 -13.25 -22.63
N LEU A 102 -18.46 -12.25 -22.86
CA LEU A 102 -19.77 -12.38 -23.50
C LEU A 102 -19.82 -11.27 -24.54
N ASP A 103 -19.10 -11.52 -25.63
CA ASP A 103 -19.47 -11.21 -27.02
C ASP A 103 -18.66 -12.16 -27.93
#